data_AF-A0AAP0Q952-F1
#
_entry.id   AF-A0AAP0Q952-F1
#
_cell.length_a   1.000
_cell.length_b   1.000
_cell.length_c   1.000
_cell.angle_alpha   90.00
_cell.angle_beta   90.00
_cell.angle_gamma   90.00
#
_symmetry.space_group_name_H-M   'P 1'
#
loop_
_entity.id
_entity.type
_entity.pdbx_description
1 polymer ?
#
loop_
_entity_poly.entity_id
_entity_poly.type
_entity_poly.pdbx_seq_one_letter_code
_entity_poly.pdbx_strand_id
1 'polypeptide(L)'
;MAATPNRQFKNICVLFGFNYGKHKEFVEAAIDLGRSIAARKLHLVYGGGDLATLEALITLASWAHLHIHQKPIGLLNVNNFYDGFIAFLNHAIKNYFIPSNVKKLFICAHTANELLDMLQAYKPELDPWTFVLERPNNDGNSSRSKKYKLDLTLRL
;
A
#
# COMPACT_ATOMS: atom_id res chain seq x y z
N MET A 1 25.22 -18.75 -7.18
CA MET A 1 23.96 -17.99 -7.08
C MET A 1 24.15 -16.89 -6.04
N ALA A 2 24.49 -15.67 -6.46
CA ALA A 2 24.65 -14.54 -5.55
C ALA A 2 23.24 -14.05 -5.15
N ALA A 3 22.91 -14.13 -3.87
CA ALA A 3 21.70 -13.50 -3.35
C ALA A 3 21.77 -12.00 -3.65
N THR A 4 20.83 -11.50 -4.45
CA THR A 4 20.70 -10.06 -4.73
C THR A 4 20.63 -9.33 -3.39
N PRO A 5 21.49 -8.33 -3.13
CA PRO A 5 21.46 -7.62 -1.87
C PRO A 5 20.07 -6.97 -1.73
N ASN A 6 19.37 -7.32 -0.65
CA ASN A 6 18.06 -6.76 -0.33
C ASN A 6 18.23 -5.25 -0.18
N ARG A 7 17.89 -4.48 -1.22
CA ARG A 7 18.13 -3.05 -1.25
C ARG A 7 17.08 -2.37 -0.37
N GLN A 8 17.44 -2.21 0.90
CA GLN A 8 16.68 -1.47 1.89
C GLN A 8 16.34 -0.06 1.36
N PHE A 9 15.12 0.40 1.63
CA PHE A 9 14.72 1.74 1.22
C PHE A 9 15.39 2.78 2.12
N LYS A 10 15.65 3.97 1.56
CA LYS A 10 16.27 5.10 2.26
C LYS A 10 15.32 6.25 2.54
N ASN A 11 14.20 6.32 1.82
CA ASN A 11 13.26 7.43 1.89
C ASN A 11 11.89 6.89 2.28
N ILE A 12 11.22 7.54 3.23
CA ILE A 12 9.86 7.24 3.64
C ILE A 12 8.98 8.47 3.44
N CYS A 13 7.81 8.26 2.84
CA CYS A 13 6.75 9.26 2.80
C CYS A 13 5.77 8.96 3.93
N VAL A 14 5.52 9.93 4.81
CA VAL A 14 4.52 9.81 5.87
C VAL A 14 3.34 10.70 5.52
N LEU A 15 2.17 10.07 5.37
CA LEU A 15 0.88 10.74 5.21
C LEU A 15 0.24 10.84 6.61
N PHE A 16 -0.12 12.06 7.03
CA PHE A 16 -0.68 12.26 8.36
C PHE A 16 -1.76 13.35 8.41
N GLY A 17 -2.74 13.13 9.28
CA GLY A 17 -3.86 14.00 9.63
C GLY A 17 -3.46 15.36 10.19
N PHE A 18 -4.14 16.45 9.85
CA PHE A 18 -3.97 17.72 10.59
C PHE A 18 -4.54 17.67 12.03
N ASN A 19 -5.48 16.76 12.28
CA ASN A 19 -6.15 16.61 13.57
C ASN A 19 -5.74 15.29 14.24
N TYR A 20 -5.23 15.39 15.46
CA TYR A 20 -4.91 14.25 16.33
C TYR A 20 -6.13 13.81 17.18
N GLY A 21 -7.31 14.40 16.93
CA GLY A 21 -8.54 14.15 17.68
C GLY A 21 -8.43 14.52 19.16
N LYS A 22 -9.10 13.74 20.02
CA LYS A 22 -9.02 13.86 21.50
C LYS A 22 -7.97 12.93 22.12
N HIS A 23 -7.21 12.20 21.31
CA HIS A 23 -6.47 11.01 21.70
C HIS A 23 -4.96 11.25 21.60
N LYS A 24 -4.29 11.37 22.76
CA LYS A 24 -2.86 11.68 22.84
C LYS A 24 -1.99 10.57 22.27
N GLU A 25 -2.52 9.35 22.19
CA GLU A 25 -1.82 8.16 21.70
C GLU A 25 -1.34 8.34 20.24
N PHE A 26 -2.07 9.11 19.41
CA PHE A 26 -1.64 9.40 18.03
C PHE A 26 -0.44 10.34 17.97
N VAL A 27 -0.33 11.28 18.91
CA VAL A 27 0.81 12.19 19.02
C VAL A 27 2.05 11.40 19.46
N GLU A 28 1.90 10.54 20.46
CA GLU A 28 2.98 9.67 20.93
C GLU A 28 3.46 8.73 19.82
N ALA A 29 2.53 8.09 19.10
CA ALA A 29 2.87 7.24 17.97
C ALA A 29 3.59 7.99 16.84
N ALA A 30 3.19 9.24 16.54
CA ALA A 30 3.87 10.07 15.56
C ALA A 30 5.30 10.44 15.99
N ILE A 31 5.50 10.78 17.27
CA ILE A 31 6.82 11.04 17.86
C ILE A 31 7.69 9.80 17.77
N ASP A 32 7.16 8.64 18.15
CA ASP A 32 7.89 7.38 18.13
C ASP A 32 8.22 6.91 16.71
N LEU A 33 7.34 7.17 15.74
CA LEU A 33 7.64 6.99 14.32
C LEU A 33 8.81 7.88 13.87
N GLY A 34 8.77 9.17 14.20
CA GLY A 34 9.86 10.10 13.90
C GLY A 34 11.19 9.66 14.49
N ARG A 35 11.21 9.24 15.77
CA ARG A 35 12.39 8.68 16.43
C ARG A 35 12.90 7.44 15.74
N SER A 36 12.00 6.52 15.37
CA SER A 36 12.34 5.25 14.72
C SER A 36 12.92 5.44 13.32
N ILE A 37 12.44 6.44 12.57
CA ILE A 37 12.96 6.86 11.26
C ILE A 37 14.37 7.46 11.42
N ALA A 38 14.55 8.38 12.37
CA ALA A 38 15.83 9.04 12.64
C ALA A 38 16.91 8.04 13.09
N ALA A 39 16.57 7.12 14.01
CA ALA A 39 17.48 6.08 14.48
C ALA A 39 18.00 5.18 13.34
N ARG A 40 17.16 4.93 12.34
CA ARG A 40 17.50 4.15 11.14
C ARG A 40 18.17 4.97 10.02
N LYS A 41 18.40 6.27 10.24
CA LYS A 41 18.98 7.21 9.25
C LYS A 41 18.19 7.23 7.93
N LEU A 42 16.86 7.12 8.02
CA LEU A 42 15.96 7.21 6.88
C LEU A 42 15.59 8.67 6.61
N HIS A 43 15.49 9.05 5.34
CA HIS A 43 15.01 10.37 4.93
C HIS A 43 13.48 10.41 4.98
N LEU A 44 12.94 11.45 5.61
CA LEU A 44 11.51 11.66 5.73
C LEU A 44 11.03 12.70 4.72
N VAL A 45 9.99 12.35 3.98
CA VAL A 45 9.13 13.28 3.26
C VAL A 45 7.77 13.24 3.96
N TYR A 46 7.20 14.39 4.28
CA TYR A 46 5.89 14.45 4.92
C TYR A 46 5.03 15.53 4.26
N GLY A 47 3.74 15.26 4.20
CA GLY A 47 2.71 16.21 3.78
C GLY A 47 1.57 16.18 4.79
N GLY A 48 0.94 17.34 5.02
CA GLY A 48 -0.29 17.38 5.81
C GLY A 48 -1.50 17.02 4.96
N GLY A 49 -2.51 16.40 5.54
CA GLY A 49 -3.78 16.15 4.87
C GLY A 49 -4.88 15.75 5.86
N ASP A 50 -6.11 16.20 5.66
CA ASP A 50 -7.27 15.68 6.41
C ASP A 50 -7.82 14.43 5.68
N LEU A 51 -9.05 14.45 5.17
CA LEU A 51 -9.61 13.43 4.28
C LEU A 51 -8.66 13.05 3.11
N ALA A 52 -7.81 13.98 2.70
CA ALA A 52 -6.74 13.77 1.72
C ALA A 52 -5.78 12.62 2.10
N THR A 53 -5.60 12.31 3.39
CA THR A 53 -4.77 11.18 3.84
C THR A 53 -5.35 9.84 3.38
N LEU A 54 -6.68 9.66 3.50
CA LEU A 54 -7.34 8.44 3.05
C LEU A 54 -7.39 8.38 1.53
N GLU A 55 -7.67 9.50 0.85
CA GLU A 55 -7.64 9.58 -0.61
C GLU A 55 -6.26 9.18 -1.16
N ALA A 56 -5.19 9.78 -0.65
CA ALA A 56 -3.83 9.47 -1.07
C ALA A 56 -3.46 8.00 -0.78
N LEU A 57 -3.88 7.45 0.36
CA LEU A 57 -3.67 6.03 0.69
C LEU A 57 -4.31 5.11 -0.37
N ILE A 58 -5.57 5.36 -0.72
CA ILE A 58 -6.29 4.56 -1.71
C ILE A 58 -5.69 4.74 -3.10
N THR A 59 -5.34 5.96 -3.49
CA THR A 59 -4.70 6.26 -4.77
C THR A 59 -3.36 5.51 -4.92
N LEU A 60 -2.52 5.52 -3.88
CA LEU A 60 -1.27 4.75 -3.86
C LEU A 60 -1.53 3.24 -3.92
N ALA A 61 -2.54 2.73 -3.21
CA ALA A 61 -2.91 1.32 -3.28
C ALA A 61 -3.41 0.93 -4.68
N SER A 62 -4.19 1.78 -5.35
CA SER A 62 -4.62 1.58 -6.73
C SER A 62 -3.43 1.54 -7.70
N TRP A 63 -2.45 2.42 -7.53
CA TRP A 63 -1.24 2.42 -8.35
C TRP A 63 -0.36 1.20 -8.11
N ALA A 64 -0.26 0.75 -6.86
CA ALA A 64 0.41 -0.51 -6.52
C ALA A 64 -0.30 -1.71 -7.17
N HIS A 65 -1.63 -1.75 -7.12
CA HIS A 65 -2.43 -2.79 -7.77
C HIS A 65 -2.26 -2.80 -9.30
N LEU A 66 -2.16 -1.63 -9.92
CA LEU A 66 -1.86 -1.46 -11.34
C LEU A 66 -0.37 -1.64 -11.69
N HIS A 67 0.47 -2.02 -10.71
CA HIS A 67 1.91 -2.24 -10.88
C HIS A 67 2.68 -1.00 -11.38
N ILE A 68 2.13 0.20 -11.20
CA ILE A 68 2.81 1.47 -11.50
C ILE A 68 4.01 1.67 -10.55
N HIS A 69 3.91 1.14 -9.34
CA HIS A 69 5.03 1.03 -8.41
C HIS A 69 4.95 -0.26 -7.58
N GLN A 70 6.09 -0.64 -6.98
CA GLN A 70 6.21 -1.81 -6.11
C GLN A 70 6.65 -1.45 -4.68
N LYS A 71 6.49 -0.18 -4.29
CA LYS A 71 6.79 0.28 -2.94
C LYS A 71 5.75 -0.25 -1.94
N PRO A 72 6.17 -0.70 -0.74
CA PRO A 72 5.24 -1.14 0.28
C PRO A 72 4.42 0.02 0.84
N ILE A 73 3.19 -0.27 1.27
CA ILE A 73 2.29 0.68 1.93
C ILE A 73 2.10 0.23 3.38
N GLY A 74 2.53 1.06 4.32
CA GLY A 74 2.46 0.77 5.76
C GLY A 74 1.32 1.52 6.45
N LEU A 75 0.58 0.84 7.32
CA LEU A 75 -0.43 1.40 8.20
C LEU A 75 0.01 1.23 9.67
N LEU A 76 0.25 2.35 10.36
CA LEU A 76 0.50 2.36 11.79
C LEU A 76 -0.84 2.34 12.53
N ASN A 77 -1.24 1.16 13.01
CA ASN A 77 -2.56 0.91 13.57
C ASN A 77 -2.65 1.26 15.06
N VAL A 78 -2.52 2.56 15.37
CA VAL A 78 -2.62 3.09 16.72
C VAL A 78 -4.03 2.88 17.26
N ASN A 79 -4.15 2.24 18.43
CA ASN A 79 -5.44 1.99 19.10
C ASN A 79 -6.52 1.44 18.16
N ASN A 80 -6.15 0.52 17.26
CA ASN A 80 -7.06 -0.16 16.33
C ASN A 80 -7.80 0.79 15.36
N PHE A 81 -7.24 1.97 15.10
CA PHE A 81 -7.85 2.98 14.23
C PHE A 81 -8.20 2.45 12.83
N TYR A 82 -7.34 1.62 12.24
CA TYR A 82 -7.53 1.05 10.89
C TYR A 82 -8.33 -0.25 10.87
N ASP A 83 -8.79 -0.78 12.00
CA ASP A 83 -9.52 -2.06 12.04
C ASP A 83 -10.80 -2.01 11.20
N GLY A 84 -11.54 -0.89 11.28
CA GLY A 84 -12.74 -0.68 10.46
C GLY A 84 -12.43 -0.67 8.96
N PHE A 85 -11.32 -0.06 8.56
CA PHE A 85 -10.86 -0.06 7.17
C PHE A 85 -10.47 -1.47 6.70
N ILE A 86 -9.69 -2.20 7.50
CA ILE A 86 -9.29 -3.58 7.21
C ILE A 86 -10.52 -4.50 7.12
N ALA A 87 -11.50 -4.31 8.02
CA ALA A 87 -12.76 -5.05 8.01
C ALA A 87 -13.57 -4.76 6.74
N PHE A 88 -13.64 -3.50 6.30
CA PHE A 88 -14.27 -3.13 5.03
C PHE A 88 -13.58 -3.79 3.83
N LEU A 89 -12.24 -3.77 3.77
CA LEU A 89 -11.50 -4.45 2.71
C LEU A 89 -11.79 -5.96 2.70
N ASN A 90 -11.79 -6.60 3.87
CA ASN A 90 -12.13 -8.02 3.98
C ASN A 90 -13.55 -8.31 3.48
N HIS A 91 -14.52 -7.44 3.81
CA HIS A 91 -15.88 -7.55 3.33
C HIS A 91 -15.96 -7.41 1.81
N ALA A 92 -15.29 -6.42 1.22
CA ALA A 92 -15.26 -6.20 -0.22
C ALA A 92 -14.58 -7.36 -0.98
N ILE A 93 -13.52 -7.94 -0.41
CA ILE A 93 -12.85 -9.14 -0.93
C ILE A 93 -13.78 -10.35 -0.86
N LYS A 94 -14.44 -10.56 0.28
CA LYS A 94 -15.39 -11.67 0.47
C LYS A 94 -16.53 -11.64 -0.54
N ASN A 95 -16.97 -10.44 -0.93
CA ASN A 95 -18.03 -10.24 -1.93
C ASN A 95 -17.48 -10.06 -3.36
N TYR A 96 -16.20 -10.38 -3.60
CA TYR A 96 -15.56 -10.34 -4.93
C TYR A 96 -15.52 -8.97 -5.63
N PHE A 97 -15.71 -7.88 -4.89
CA PHE A 97 -15.52 -6.52 -5.42
C PHE A 97 -14.04 -6.14 -5.52
N ILE A 98 -13.21 -6.70 -4.65
CA ILE A 98 -11.77 -6.44 -4.59
C ILE A 98 -11.02 -7.77 -4.69
N PRO A 99 -10.00 -7.90 -5.55
CA PRO A 99 -9.18 -9.10 -5.61
C PRO A 99 -8.41 -9.32 -4.29
N SER A 100 -8.22 -10.57 -3.89
CA SER A 100 -7.59 -10.92 -2.61
C SER A 100 -6.13 -10.45 -2.47
N ASN A 101 -5.43 -10.22 -3.59
CA ASN A 101 -4.06 -9.69 -3.59
C ASN A 101 -3.97 -8.25 -3.10
N VAL A 102 -5.05 -7.46 -3.16
CA VAL A 102 -5.07 -6.07 -2.68
C VAL A 102 -4.82 -6.01 -1.17
N LYS A 103 -5.28 -6.99 -0.40
CA LYS A 103 -5.01 -7.05 1.03
C LYS A 103 -3.51 -7.14 1.35
N LYS A 104 -2.74 -7.81 0.49
CA LYS A 104 -1.28 -7.96 0.64
C LYS A 104 -0.53 -6.65 0.42
N LEU A 105 -1.16 -5.63 -0.17
CA LEU A 105 -0.55 -4.32 -0.40
C LEU A 105 -0.38 -3.53 0.90
N PHE A 106 -1.21 -3.79 1.92
CA PHE A 106 -1.19 -3.09 3.19
C PHE A 106 -0.45 -3.89 4.26
N ILE A 107 0.68 -3.36 4.71
CA ILE A 107 1.42 -3.87 5.87
C ILE A 107 0.93 -3.11 7.09
N CYS A 108 0.35 -3.81 8.06
CA CYS A 108 -0.18 -3.21 9.27
C CYS A 108 0.65 -3.64 10.49
N ALA A 109 0.95 -2.70 11.38
CA ALA A 109 1.61 -2.95 12.65
C ALA A 109 1.15 -1.93 13.71
N HIS A 110 1.26 -2.28 14.99
CA HIS A 110 0.81 -1.41 16.09
C HIS A 110 1.92 -0.48 16.60
N THR A 111 3.18 -0.77 16.26
CA THR A 111 4.34 0.04 16.68
C THR A 111 5.15 0.51 15.48
N ALA A 112 5.81 1.66 15.62
CA ALA A 112 6.64 2.22 14.56
C ALA A 112 7.83 1.32 14.19
N ASN A 113 8.48 0.70 15.18
CA ASN A 113 9.62 -0.17 14.94
C ASN A 113 9.23 -1.40 14.14
N GLU A 114 8.19 -2.11 14.58
CA GLU A 114 7.64 -3.27 13.88
C GLU A 114 7.26 -2.91 12.44
N LEU A 115 6.54 -1.79 12.26
CA LEU A 115 6.14 -1.34 10.93
C LEU A 115 7.35 -1.13 10.01
N LEU A 116 8.36 -0.39 10.47
CA LEU A 116 9.55 -0.10 9.66
C LEU A 116 10.33 -1.37 9.33
N ASP A 117 10.43 -2.31 10.26
CA ASP A 117 11.12 -3.58 10.06
C ASP A 117 10.40 -4.45 9.02
N MET A 118 9.06 -4.53 9.10
CA MET A 118 8.23 -5.21 8.09
C MET A 118 8.34 -4.55 6.71
N LEU A 119 8.33 -3.21 6.65
CA LEU A 119 8.50 -2.48 5.39
C LEU A 119 9.87 -2.73 4.76
N GLN A 120 10.95 -2.87 5.55
CA GLN A 120 12.30 -3.16 5.05
C GLN A 120 12.46 -4.61 4.60
N ALA A 121 11.72 -5.53 5.21
CA ALA A 121 11.67 -6.93 4.84
C ALA A 121 10.77 -7.20 3.62
N TYR A 122 9.93 -6.23 3.22
CA TYR A 122 8.99 -6.39 2.13
C TYR A 122 9.67 -6.73 0.81
N LYS A 123 9.17 -7.78 0.16
CA LYS A 123 9.56 -8.18 -1.18
C LYS A 123 8.31 -8.15 -2.06
N PRO A 124 8.31 -7.40 -3.18
CA PRO A 124 7.18 -7.39 -4.08
C PRO A 124 6.99 -8.78 -4.66
N GLU A 125 5.80 -9.34 -4.48
CA GLU A 125 5.38 -10.56 -5.13
C GLU A 125 5.03 -10.20 -6.58
N LEU A 126 5.93 -10.51 -7.51
CA LEU A 126 5.62 -10.41 -8.93
C LEU A 126 4.67 -11.55 -9.28
N ASP A 127 3.39 -11.25 -9.53
CA ASP A 127 2.51 -12.24 -10.13
C ASP A 127 2.92 -12.43 -11.60
N PRO A 128 3.33 -13.66 -12.02
CA PRO A 128 3.70 -13.95 -13.41
C PRO A 128 2.59 -13.63 -14.43
N TRP A 129 1.33 -13.56 -13.99
CA TRP A 129 0.15 -13.42 -14.83
C TRP A 129 -0.38 -11.98 -14.95
N THR A 130 0.27 -10.98 -14.36
CA THR A 130 -0.18 -9.57 -14.43
C THR A 130 -0.12 -8.97 -15.84
N PHE A 131 0.59 -9.60 -16.79
CA PHE A 131 0.51 -9.26 -18.21
C PHE A 131 -0.72 -9.84 -18.93
N VAL A 132 -1.49 -10.71 -18.28
CA VAL A 132 -2.69 -11.36 -18.83
C VAL A 132 -3.91 -10.88 -18.06
N LEU A 133 -4.32 -9.63 -18.31
CA LEU A 133 -5.73 -9.25 -18.18
C LEU A 133 -6.54 -9.86 -19.35
N GLU A 134 -6.48 -11.18 -19.54
CA GLU A 134 -7.50 -11.88 -20.31
C GLU A 134 -8.55 -12.34 -19.31
N ARG A 135 -9.70 -11.66 -19.32
CA ARG A 135 -10.91 -12.20 -18.69
C ARG A 135 -11.18 -13.59 -19.30
N PRO A 136 -11.55 -14.61 -18.51
CA PRO A 136 -12.06 -15.83 -19.09
C PRO A 136 -13.32 -15.48 -19.89
N ASN A 137 -13.29 -15.70 -21.21
CA ASN A 137 -14.47 -15.63 -22.05
C ASN A 137 -15.47 -16.65 -21.52
N ASN A 138 -16.63 -16.19 -21.05
CA ASN A 138 -17.77 -17.07 -20.80
C ASN A 138 -18.63 -17.25 -22.07
N ASP A 139 -18.03 -17.05 -23.23
CA ASP A 139 -18.69 -17.13 -24.52
C ASP A 139 -18.01 -18.27 -25.27
N GLY A 140 -18.73 -19.38 -25.41
CA GLY A 140 -18.28 -20.60 -26.10
C GLY A 140 -18.10 -20.42 -27.60
N ASN A 141 -17.21 -19.52 -28.03
CA ASN A 141 -16.74 -19.51 -29.41
C ASN A 141 -15.31 -19.00 -29.56
N SER A 142 -14.57 -19.76 -30.35
CA SER A 142 -13.13 -19.71 -30.57
C SER A 142 -12.65 -18.42 -31.28
N SER A 143 -11.45 -17.98 -30.90
CA SER A 143 -10.46 -17.27 -31.74
C SER A 143 -10.74 -15.82 -32.15
N ARG A 144 -10.44 -14.88 -31.24
CA ARG A 144 -9.70 -13.62 -31.55
C ARG A 144 -9.37 -12.89 -30.25
N SER A 145 -8.14 -13.06 -29.75
CA SER A 145 -7.62 -12.24 -28.65
C SER A 145 -7.48 -10.80 -29.16
N LYS A 146 -8.44 -9.93 -28.83
CA LYS A 146 -8.35 -8.49 -29.08
C LYS A 146 -7.40 -7.90 -28.04
N LYS A 147 -6.18 -7.60 -28.46
CA LYS A 147 -5.21 -6.85 -27.66
C LYS A 147 -5.69 -5.41 -27.51
N TYR A 148 -6.12 -5.03 -26.31
CA TYR A 148 -6.29 -3.62 -25.96
C TYR A 148 -5.06 -3.16 -25.20
N LYS A 149 -4.29 -2.26 -25.82
CA LYS A 149 -3.23 -1.53 -25.14
C LYS A 149 -3.93 -0.46 -24.30
N LEU A 150 -3.83 -0.53 -22.96
CA LEU A 150 -4.26 0.59 -22.12
C LEU A 150 -3.30 1.74 -22.41
N ASP A 151 -3.80 2.74 -23.13
CA ASP A 151 -3.04 3.94 -23.42
C ASP A 151 -3.01 4.81 -22.16
N LEU A 152 -1.89 4.75 -21.44
CA LEU A 152 -1.60 5.58 -20.27
C LEU A 152 -1.15 7.00 -20.65
N THR A 153 -1.21 7.41 -21.92
CA THR A 153 -1.00 8.82 -22.34
C THR A 153 -2.23 9.71 -22.16
N LEU A 154 -2.98 9.51 -21.07
CA LEU A 154 -3.75 10.62 -20.50
C LEU A 154 -2.75 11.64 -19.95
N ARG A 155 -2.24 12.49 -20.85
CA ARG A 155 -1.71 13.80 -20.50
C ARG A 155 -2.85 14.56 -19.80
N LEU A 156 -2.60 15.00 -18.58
CA LEU A 156 -3.37 16.08 -17.94
C LEU A 156 -3.45 17.28 -18.88
#